data_AF-A0A6C0DD13-F1
#
_entry.id   AF-A0A6C0DD13-F1
#
_cell.length_a   1.000
_cell.length_b   1.000
_cell.length_c   1.000
_cell.angle_alpha   90.00
_cell.angle_beta   90.00
_cell.angle_gamma   90.00
#
_symmetry.space_group_name_H-M   'P 1'
#
loop_
_entity.id
_entity.type
_entity.pdbx_description
1 polymer ?
#
loop_
_entity_poly.entity_id
_entity_poly.type
_entity_poly.pdbx_seq_one_letter_code
_entity_poly.pdbx_strand_id
1 'polypeptide(L)'
;MSGLDLPYTRNSPAGQNGRVVFLGETTDRIPGFATDTSVEKDFQNDMLRGNWEKSELSAAFFSAENVNIIQNLIRKNVFDRSQPKGYVIDNQSVEELKMIMRAMYLQYARNLPTDIAAQVSDLNHKVVEWSVPHILSAVDHYFFYINDISHMPVPLQHMQHLSSAGTKTLPMNPFV
;
A
#
# COMPACT_ATOMS: atom_id res chain seq x y z
N MET A 1 -41.77 -20.20 -31.88
CA MET A 1 -40.39 -20.67 -31.65
C MET A 1 -39.84 -19.84 -30.49
N SER A 2 -40.05 -20.30 -29.26
CA SER A 2 -39.53 -19.59 -28.08
C SER A 2 -38.04 -19.89 -27.98
N GLY A 3 -37.20 -18.86 -28.17
CA GLY A 3 -35.76 -18.98 -28.05
C GLY A 3 -35.38 -19.42 -26.64
N LEU A 4 -34.39 -20.31 -26.56
CA LEU A 4 -33.79 -20.75 -25.31
C LEU A 4 -33.18 -19.54 -24.60
N ASP A 5 -33.83 -19.03 -23.56
CA ASP A 5 -33.30 -17.93 -22.75
C ASP A 5 -32.33 -18.52 -21.72
N LEU A 6 -31.03 -18.29 -21.93
CA LEU A 6 -30.00 -18.82 -21.05
C LEU A 6 -30.02 -18.05 -19.72
N PRO A 7 -29.97 -18.73 -18.57
CA PRO A 7 -29.88 -18.05 -17.28
C PRO A 7 -28.59 -17.21 -17.21
N TYR A 8 -28.68 -16.02 -16.61
CA TYR A 8 -27.58 -15.04 -16.46
C TYR A 8 -27.16 -14.23 -17.70
N THR A 9 -28.00 -14.16 -18.74
CA THR A 9 -27.76 -13.29 -19.91
C THR A 9 -28.38 -11.89 -19.80
N ARG A 10 -29.18 -11.62 -18.76
CA ARG A 10 -29.57 -10.25 -18.42
C ARG A 10 -28.35 -9.52 -17.89
N ASN A 11 -27.86 -8.53 -18.64
CA ASN A 11 -26.94 -7.52 -18.12
C ASN A 11 -27.47 -7.04 -16.76
N SER A 12 -26.69 -7.26 -15.69
CA SER A 12 -27.03 -6.78 -14.36
C SER A 12 -27.32 -5.27 -14.42
N PRO A 13 -28.24 -4.74 -13.62
CA PRO A 13 -28.66 -3.33 -13.67
C PRO A 13 -27.50 -2.43 -13.18
N ALA A 14 -26.55 -2.16 -14.08
CA ALA A 14 -25.39 -1.24 -14.00
C ALA A 14 -24.21 -1.68 -14.91
N GLY A 15 -24.38 -2.66 -15.81
CA GLY A 15 -23.26 -3.14 -16.63
C GLY A 15 -22.26 -4.00 -15.83
N GLN A 16 -22.74 -4.69 -14.79
CA GLN A 16 -21.90 -5.56 -13.99
C GLN A 16 -21.56 -6.83 -14.79
N ASN A 17 -20.28 -6.96 -15.16
CA ASN A 17 -19.73 -8.13 -15.85
C ASN A 17 -19.30 -9.23 -14.86
N GLY A 18 -20.04 -9.42 -13.77
CA GLY A 18 -19.66 -10.34 -12.67
C GLY A 18 -18.42 -9.90 -11.85
N ARG A 19 -17.92 -8.68 -12.06
CA ARG A 19 -16.78 -8.08 -11.34
C ARG A 19 -17.22 -6.97 -10.39
N VAL A 20 -16.38 -6.69 -9.40
CA VAL A 20 -16.60 -5.62 -8.42
C VAL A 20 -16.27 -4.27 -9.04
N VAL A 21 -17.23 -3.35 -9.03
CA VAL A 21 -17.07 -1.98 -9.51
C VAL A 21 -17.04 -1.07 -8.29
N PHE A 22 -15.99 -0.27 -8.12
CA PHE A 22 -15.81 0.63 -6.96
C PHE A 22 -16.52 1.98 -7.11
N LEU A 23 -17.44 2.10 -8.06
CA LEU A 23 -18.22 3.31 -8.28
C LEU A 23 -19.45 3.28 -7.36
N GLY A 24 -19.32 3.86 -6.17
CA GLY A 24 -20.50 4.50 -5.58
C GLY A 24 -20.80 4.36 -4.09
N GLU A 25 -20.04 3.64 -3.25
CA GLU A 25 -20.28 3.71 -1.80
C GLU A 25 -19.05 3.25 -1.02
N THR A 26 -18.50 4.15 -0.19
CA THR A 26 -17.42 3.84 0.74
C THR A 26 -18.04 3.24 2.01
N THR A 27 -18.01 1.91 2.14
CA THR A 27 -18.23 1.30 3.46
C THR A 27 -16.97 1.57 4.28
N ASP A 28 -16.86 2.77 4.85
CA ASP A 28 -15.61 3.29 5.44
C ASP A 28 -15.09 2.45 6.62
N ARG A 29 -15.92 1.59 7.23
CA ARG A 29 -15.49 0.79 8.38
C ARG A 29 -16.20 -0.56 8.42
N ILE A 30 -15.53 -1.58 7.87
CA ILE A 30 -15.95 -2.98 8.06
C ILE A 30 -15.43 -3.45 9.43
N PRO A 31 -16.29 -3.92 10.35
CA PRO A 31 -15.85 -4.45 11.64
C PRO A 31 -14.79 -5.53 11.47
N GLY A 32 -13.70 -5.45 12.23
CA GLY A 32 -12.56 -6.38 12.15
C GLY A 32 -11.49 -6.04 11.12
N PHE A 33 -11.71 -5.01 10.27
CA PHE A 33 -10.72 -4.54 9.28
C PHE A 33 -10.25 -3.11 9.51
N ALA A 34 -10.70 -2.46 10.58
CA ALA A 34 -10.24 -1.13 10.96
C ALA A 34 -8.94 -1.20 11.76
N THR A 35 -7.98 -0.34 11.45
CA THR A 35 -6.74 -0.17 12.21
C THR A 35 -6.80 1.07 13.11
N ASP A 36 -6.19 0.99 14.29
CA ASP A 36 -6.11 2.12 15.20
C ASP A 36 -5.09 3.15 14.70
N THR A 37 -5.55 4.39 14.54
CA THR A 37 -4.75 5.53 14.08
C THR A 37 -4.38 6.51 15.21
N SER A 38 -4.91 6.30 16.42
CA SER A 38 -4.61 7.11 17.60
C SER A 38 -3.68 6.37 18.55
N VAL A 39 -2.74 7.12 19.14
CA VAL A 39 -1.81 6.60 20.15
C VAL A 39 -2.56 6.34 21.46
N GLU A 40 -2.26 5.21 22.09
CA GLU A 40 -2.80 4.82 23.39
C GLU A 40 -2.14 5.59 24.56
N LYS A 41 -2.77 5.58 25.73
CA LYS A 41 -2.27 6.32 26.91
C LYS A 41 -0.95 5.75 27.48
N ASP A 42 -0.75 4.43 27.39
CA ASP A 42 0.42 3.73 27.95
C ASP A 42 1.53 3.46 26.92
N PHE A 43 1.54 4.22 25.83
CA PHE A 43 2.43 4.00 24.68
C PHE A 43 3.92 3.90 25.07
N GLN A 44 4.42 4.83 25.89
CA GLN A 44 5.83 4.81 26.31
C GLN A 44 6.21 3.59 27.15
N ASN A 45 5.30 3.15 28.03
CA ASN A 45 5.54 1.99 28.90
C ASN A 45 5.59 0.71 28.07
N ASP A 46 4.75 0.62 27.04
CA ASP A 46 4.72 -0.53 26.14
C ASP A 46 6.00 -0.66 25.29
N MET A 47 6.51 0.47 24.81
CA MET A 47 7.72 0.52 23.98
C MET A 47 8.99 0.11 24.73
N LEU A 48 9.06 0.36 26.04
CA LEU A 48 10.21 0.05 26.89
C LEU A 48 10.07 -1.25 27.68
N ARG A 49 9.06 -2.09 27.37
CA ARG A 49 8.91 -3.40 28.02
C ARG A 49 10.17 -4.26 27.84
N GLY A 50 10.66 -4.84 28.93
CA GLY A 50 11.76 -5.81 28.92
C GLY A 50 13.13 -5.23 29.28
N ASN A 51 13.30 -4.78 30.53
CA ASN A 51 14.56 -4.31 31.14
C ASN A 51 15.23 -3.08 30.52
N TRP A 52 14.46 -2.20 29.88
CA TRP A 52 14.99 -0.93 29.35
C TRP A 52 14.75 0.23 30.32
N GLU A 53 15.77 1.06 30.50
CA GLU A 53 15.66 2.26 31.31
C GLU A 53 14.94 3.38 30.56
N LYS A 54 14.15 4.16 31.31
CA LYS A 54 13.53 5.39 30.80
C LYS A 54 14.59 6.49 30.77
N SER A 55 14.91 6.96 29.58
CA SER A 55 15.79 8.11 29.35
C SER A 55 14.95 9.29 28.85
N GLU A 56 15.49 10.50 28.93
CA GLU A 56 14.85 11.68 28.32
C GLU A 56 14.66 11.49 26.80
N LEU A 57 15.60 10.79 26.16
CA LEU A 57 15.52 10.42 24.74
C LEU A 57 14.35 9.48 24.47
N SER A 58 14.17 8.40 25.24
CA SER A 58 13.06 7.48 25.02
C SER A 58 11.72 8.12 25.29
N ALA A 59 11.62 8.97 26.32
CA ALA A 59 10.41 9.72 26.61
C ALA A 59 10.05 10.67 25.46
N ALA A 60 11.03 11.40 24.92
CA ALA A 60 10.81 12.31 23.80
C ALA A 60 10.45 11.56 22.49
N PHE A 61 11.21 10.52 22.17
CA PHE A 61 11.04 9.75 20.92
C PHE A 61 9.72 8.97 20.90
N PHE A 62 9.35 8.31 22.00
CA PHE A 62 8.08 7.59 22.13
C PHE A 62 6.94 8.48 22.65
N SER A 63 6.99 9.79 22.46
CA SER A 63 5.86 10.66 22.78
C SER A 63 4.78 10.61 21.69
N ALA A 64 3.51 10.79 22.07
CA ALA A 64 2.41 10.84 21.12
C ALA A 64 2.55 12.00 20.12
N GLU A 65 3.13 13.12 20.56
CA GLU A 65 3.45 14.26 19.70
C GLU A 65 4.48 13.87 18.63
N ASN A 66 5.55 13.16 19.01
CA ASN A 66 6.55 12.71 18.06
C ASN A 66 5.99 11.69 17.05
N VAL A 67 5.08 10.81 17.48
CA VAL A 67 4.37 9.90 16.56
C VAL A 67 3.61 10.69 15.50
N ASN A 68 2.88 11.73 15.88
CA ASN A 68 2.17 12.59 14.92
C ASN A 68 3.13 13.30 13.95
N ILE A 69 4.29 13.74 14.45
CA ILE A 69 5.35 14.31 13.60
C ILE A 69 5.81 13.29 12.56
N ILE A 70 6.13 12.06 12.97
CA ILE A 70 6.56 10.99 12.07
C ILE A 70 5.48 10.67 11.04
N GLN A 71 4.21 10.55 11.45
CA GLN A 71 3.08 10.32 10.53
C GLN A 71 3.01 11.40 9.45
N ASN A 72 3.08 12.68 9.84
CA ASN A 72 3.08 13.79 8.89
C ASN A 72 4.29 13.79 7.97
N LEU A 73 5.47 13.45 8.49
CA LEU A 73 6.69 13.32 7.69
C LEU A 73 6.58 12.20 6.66
N ILE A 74 6.04 11.03 7.03
CA ILE A 74 5.79 9.92 6.12
C ILE A 74 4.83 10.35 5.01
N ARG A 75 3.68 10.93 5.37
CA ARG A 75 2.67 11.39 4.40
C ARG A 75 3.24 12.39 3.40
N LYS A 76 4.01 13.37 3.89
CA LYS A 76 4.71 14.34 3.04
C LYS A 76 5.72 13.66 2.12
N ASN A 77 6.59 12.80 2.65
CA ASN A 77 7.62 12.13 1.85
C ASN A 77 7.03 11.19 0.80
N VAL A 78 5.93 10.50 1.11
CA VAL A 78 5.21 9.65 0.15
C VAL A 78 4.63 10.51 -0.98
N PHE A 79 3.99 11.64 -0.66
CA PHE A 79 3.47 12.56 -1.66
C PHE A 79 4.58 13.14 -2.56
N ASP A 80 5.69 13.57 -1.96
CA ASP A 80 6.82 14.17 -2.68
C ASP A 80 7.53 13.13 -3.57
N ARG A 81 7.76 11.90 -3.08
CA ARG A 81 8.46 10.84 -3.82
C ARG A 81 7.60 10.11 -4.85
N SER A 82 6.28 10.19 -4.76
CA SER A 82 5.35 9.58 -5.73
C SER A 82 5.07 10.46 -6.94
N GLN A 83 5.67 11.64 -7.04
CA GLN A 83 5.52 12.50 -8.22
C GLN A 83 6.02 11.81 -9.49
N PRO A 84 5.32 11.95 -10.63
CA PRO A 84 4.20 12.88 -10.89
C PRO A 84 2.80 12.38 -10.47
N LYS A 85 2.66 11.16 -9.94
CA LYS A 85 1.35 10.61 -9.55
C LYS A 85 0.77 11.29 -8.31
N GLY A 86 1.64 11.66 -7.35
CA GLY A 86 1.27 12.46 -6.18
C GLY A 86 0.26 11.76 -5.25
N TYR A 87 0.58 10.54 -4.81
CA TYR A 87 -0.29 9.75 -3.93
C TYR A 87 -0.50 10.44 -2.58
N VAL A 88 -1.78 10.60 -2.21
CA VAL A 88 -2.19 11.10 -0.89
C VAL A 88 -2.66 9.90 -0.06
N ILE A 89 -1.95 9.65 1.03
CA ILE A 89 -2.26 8.55 1.95
C ILE A 89 -2.76 9.09 3.30
N ASP A 90 -3.53 8.24 3.97
CA ASP A 90 -3.98 8.46 5.34
C ASP A 90 -2.87 8.13 6.35
N ASN A 91 -3.17 8.35 7.63
CA ASN A 91 -2.30 7.94 8.72
C ASN A 91 -2.13 6.42 8.72
N GLN A 92 -0.91 5.97 9.00
CA GLN A 92 -0.59 4.55 9.08
C GLN A 92 -1.03 3.98 10.42
N SER A 93 -1.17 2.65 10.50
CA SER A 93 -1.45 1.94 11.75
C SER A 93 -0.45 2.33 12.83
N VAL A 94 -0.95 2.76 13.99
CA VAL A 94 -0.07 3.14 15.10
C VAL A 94 0.75 1.95 15.53
N GLU A 95 0.16 0.75 15.60
CA GLU A 95 0.83 -0.48 16.05
C GLU A 95 2.03 -0.85 15.16
N GLU A 96 1.89 -0.74 13.84
CA GLU A 96 3.01 -0.96 12.92
C GLU A 96 4.10 0.09 13.11
N LEU A 97 3.68 1.35 13.26
CA LEU A 97 4.61 2.43 13.52
C LEU A 97 5.35 2.23 14.85
N LYS A 98 4.69 1.70 15.89
CA LYS A 98 5.32 1.33 17.17
C LYS A 98 6.44 0.32 16.96
N MET A 99 6.17 -0.75 16.22
CA MET A 99 7.15 -1.79 15.93
C MET A 99 8.38 -1.22 15.23
N ILE A 100 8.17 -0.35 14.23
CA ILE A 100 9.27 0.28 13.47
C ILE A 100 10.05 1.25 14.36
N MET A 101 9.37 2.12 15.10
CA MET A 101 10.01 3.06 16.02
C MET A 101 10.83 2.31 17.06
N ARG A 102 10.29 1.25 17.65
CA ARG A 102 10.99 0.40 18.61
C ARG A 102 12.23 -0.24 17.98
N ALA A 103 12.11 -0.82 16.79
CA ALA A 103 13.25 -1.41 16.08
C ALA A 103 14.36 -0.39 15.81
N MET A 104 14.01 0.81 15.32
CA MET A 104 14.97 1.87 15.04
C MET A 104 15.64 2.41 16.30
N TYR A 105 14.87 2.57 17.37
CA TYR A 105 15.41 2.97 18.67
C TYR A 105 16.41 1.93 19.19
N LEU A 106 16.06 0.65 19.16
CA LEU A 106 16.94 -0.43 19.64
C LEU A 106 18.24 -0.52 18.83
N GLN A 107 18.17 -0.30 17.52
CA GLN A 107 19.32 -0.43 16.62
C GLN A 107 20.24 0.80 16.63
N TYR A 108 19.68 2.01 16.79
CA TYR A 108 20.40 3.25 16.51
C TYR A 108 20.40 4.28 17.64
N ALA A 109 19.65 4.09 18.73
CA ALA A 109 19.62 5.07 19.81
C ALA A 109 20.98 5.14 20.53
N ARG A 110 21.53 6.36 20.61
CA ARG A 110 22.82 6.62 21.26
C ARG A 110 22.68 6.85 22.77
N ASN A 111 21.49 7.21 23.24
CA ASN A 111 21.17 7.47 24.65
C ASN A 111 22.12 8.47 25.32
N LEU A 112 22.57 9.48 24.57
CA LEU A 112 23.41 10.53 25.14
C LEU A 112 22.54 11.50 25.95
N PRO A 113 23.00 11.99 27.10
CA PRO A 113 22.26 12.96 27.93
C PRO A 113 22.26 14.38 27.35
N THR A 114 22.89 14.58 26.19
CA THR A 114 23.00 15.88 25.51
C THR A 114 22.41 15.77 24.12
N ASP A 115 21.93 16.89 23.57
CA ASP A 115 21.41 16.98 22.21
C ASP A 115 20.27 15.98 21.90
N ILE A 116 19.30 15.90 22.83
CA ILE A 116 18.13 15.01 22.71
C ILE A 116 17.34 15.33 21.44
N ALA A 117 17.20 16.61 21.09
CA ALA A 117 16.44 17.04 19.91
C ALA A 117 17.05 16.51 18.60
N ALA A 118 18.38 16.60 18.42
CA ALA A 118 19.02 16.04 17.23
C ALA A 118 18.96 14.52 17.20
N GLN A 119 19.10 13.86 18.35
CA GLN A 119 18.95 12.39 18.45
C GLN A 119 17.54 11.94 18.05
N VAL A 120 16.49 12.63 18.51
CA VAL A 120 15.10 12.36 18.09
C VAL A 120 14.93 12.59 16.60
N SER A 121 15.47 13.70 16.07
CA SER A 121 15.39 14.00 14.63
C SER A 121 16.08 12.93 13.77
N ASP A 122 17.26 12.43 14.19
CA ASP A 122 17.97 11.37 13.49
C ASP A 122 17.17 10.05 13.50
N LEU A 123 16.62 9.67 14.66
CA LEU A 123 15.77 8.48 14.77
C LEU A 123 14.49 8.61 13.93
N ASN A 124 13.83 9.77 13.94
CA ASN A 124 12.66 10.04 13.12
C ASN A 124 12.99 9.90 11.62
N HIS A 125 14.15 10.41 11.19
CA HIS A 125 14.59 10.28 9.81
C HIS A 125 14.76 8.80 9.41
N LYS A 126 15.37 7.98 10.27
CA LYS A 126 15.52 6.53 10.01
C LYS A 126 14.18 5.80 9.90
N VAL A 127 13.21 6.15 10.75
CA VAL A 127 11.85 5.59 10.66
C VAL A 127 11.22 5.96 9.31
N VAL A 128 11.26 7.23 8.92
CA VAL A 128 10.71 7.70 7.65
C VAL A 128 11.40 7.04 6.45
N GLU A 129 12.73 6.96 6.46
CA GLU A 129 13.53 6.38 5.38
C GLU A 129 13.21 4.89 5.16
N TRP A 130 12.96 4.16 6.24
CA TRP A 130 12.53 2.77 6.15
C TRP A 130 11.08 2.63 5.69
N SER A 131 10.15 3.42 6.24
CA SER A 131 8.71 3.28 5.96
C SER A 131 8.31 3.70 4.54
N VAL A 132 8.84 4.83 4.05
CA VAL A 132 8.40 5.43 2.77
C VAL A 132 8.50 4.49 1.55
N PRO A 133 9.64 3.80 1.28
CA PRO A 133 9.72 2.91 0.11
C PRO A 133 8.77 1.72 0.19
N HIS A 134 8.53 1.18 1.39
CA HIS A 134 7.59 0.07 1.60
C HIS A 134 6.15 0.53 1.33
N ILE A 135 5.78 1.71 1.81
CA ILE A 135 4.45 2.28 1.58
C ILE A 135 4.24 2.57 0.10
N LEU A 136 5.21 3.16 -0.61
CA LEU A 136 5.10 3.42 -2.05
C LEU A 136 4.85 2.13 -2.84
N SER A 137 5.59 1.07 -2.54
CA SER A 137 5.39 -0.26 -3.14
C SER A 137 3.99 -0.80 -2.87
N ALA A 138 3.51 -0.71 -1.62
CA ALA A 138 2.17 -1.16 -1.24
C ALA A 138 1.06 -0.35 -1.94
N VAL A 139 1.24 0.96 -2.11
CA VAL A 139 0.30 1.82 -2.83
C VAL A 139 0.23 1.45 -4.32
N ASP A 140 1.38 1.22 -4.97
CA ASP A 140 1.37 0.76 -6.36
C ASP A 140 0.68 -0.61 -6.50
N HIS A 141 0.94 -1.55 -5.57
CA HIS A 141 0.25 -2.84 -5.53
C HIS A 141 -1.25 -2.69 -5.35
N TYR A 142 -1.69 -1.75 -4.49
CA TYR A 142 -3.11 -1.45 -4.31
C TYR A 142 -3.76 -1.00 -5.62
N PHE A 143 -3.15 -0.06 -6.34
CA PHE A 143 -3.69 0.39 -7.63
C PHE A 143 -3.66 -0.72 -8.70
N PHE A 144 -2.61 -1.54 -8.74
CA PHE A 144 -2.58 -2.70 -9.63
C PHE A 144 -3.70 -3.69 -9.32
N TYR A 145 -3.94 -3.97 -8.04
CA TYR A 145 -5.04 -4.84 -7.61
C TYR A 145 -6.39 -4.29 -8.06
N ILE A 146 -6.67 -3.01 -7.77
CA ILE A 146 -7.92 -2.35 -8.18
C ILE A 146 -8.10 -2.40 -9.70
N ASN A 147 -7.02 -2.17 -10.46
CA ASN A 147 -7.05 -2.26 -11.91
C ASN A 147 -7.34 -3.69 -12.40
N ASP A 148 -6.69 -4.70 -11.82
CA ASP A 148 -6.85 -6.10 -12.24
C ASP A 148 -8.26 -6.63 -11.96
N ILE A 149 -8.86 -6.30 -10.81
CA ILE A 149 -10.22 -6.76 -10.48
C ILE A 149 -11.31 -6.00 -11.26
N SER A 150 -11.04 -4.78 -11.71
CA SER A 150 -11.99 -3.97 -12.50
C SER A 150 -11.99 -4.31 -14.00
N HIS A 151 -10.91 -4.89 -14.54
CA HIS A 151 -10.78 -5.17 -15.98
C HIS A 151 -10.84 -6.66 -16.31
N MET A 152 -11.39 -7.01 -17.47
CA MET A 152 -11.34 -8.41 -17.94
C MET A 152 -9.89 -8.82 -18.22
N PRO A 153 -9.49 -10.06 -17.88
CA PRO A 153 -8.14 -10.51 -18.14
C PRO A 153 -7.98 -10.68 -19.64
N VAL A 154 -6.89 -10.17 -20.21
CA VAL A 154 -6.60 -10.37 -21.63
C VAL A 154 -6.23 -11.84 -21.82
N PRO A 155 -6.92 -12.58 -22.70
CA PRO A 155 -6.56 -13.97 -22.97
C PRO A 155 -5.11 -14.09 -23.41
N LEU A 156 -4.44 -15.15 -22.95
CA LEU A 156 -3.09 -15.47 -23.43
C LEU A 156 -3.11 -15.61 -24.95
N GLN A 157 -2.18 -14.94 -25.62
CA GLN A 157 -2.04 -15.10 -27.06
C GLN A 157 -1.67 -16.55 -27.37
N HIS A 158 -2.31 -17.10 -28.39
CA HIS A 158 -1.95 -18.41 -28.92
C HIS A 158 -0.50 -18.40 -29.38
N MET A 159 0.17 -19.56 -29.28
CA MET A 159 1.52 -19.72 -29.81
C MET A 159 1.56 -19.34 -31.29
N GLN A 160 2.48 -18.46 -31.65
CA GLN A 160 2.72 -18.10 -33.04
C GLN A 160 3.84 -18.98 -33.61
N HIS A 161 3.64 -19.47 -34.81
CA HIS A 161 4.67 -20.22 -35.52
C HIS A 161 5.79 -19.27 -35.95
N LEU A 162 7.02 -19.50 -35.48
CA LEU A 162 8.17 -18.62 -35.76
C LEU A 162 8.81 -18.87 -37.14
N SER A 163 8.54 -20.04 -37.74
CA SER A 163 9.09 -20.41 -39.03
C SER A 163 8.24 -19.87 -40.18
N SER A 164 8.90 -19.44 -41.26
CA SER A 164 8.27 -18.99 -42.51
C SER A 164 7.66 -20.14 -43.34
N ALA A 165 7.85 -21.39 -42.92
CA ALA A 165 7.21 -22.55 -43.52
C ALA A 165 5.69 -22.44 -43.37
N GLY A 166 4.97 -22.57 -44.49
CA GLY A 166 3.51 -22.44 -44.53
C GLY A 166 2.99 -21.00 -44.75
N THR A 167 3.85 -19.98 -44.71
CA THR A 167 3.45 -18.58 -44.99
C THR A 167 3.22 -18.32 -46.49
N LYS A 168 3.90 -19.08 -47.35
CA LYS A 168 3.75 -18.98 -48.81
C LYS A 168 2.63 -19.91 -49.27
N THR A 169 1.55 -19.34 -49.79
CA THR A 169 0.47 -20.08 -50.46
C THR A 169 0.48 -19.84 -51.96
N LEU A 170 0.15 -20.87 -52.74
CA LEU A 170 0.00 -20.73 -54.18
C LEU A 170 -1.32 -19.97 -54.46
N PRO A 171 -1.31 -18.88 -55.24
CA PRO A 171 -2.54 -18.18 -55.59
C PRO A 171 -3.45 -19.07 -56.45
N MET A 172 -4.77 -18.91 -56.29
CA MET A 172 -5.78 -19.58 -57.11
C MET A 172 -5.55 -19.24 -58.58
N ASN A 173 -5.55 -20.25 -59.46
CA ASN A 173 -5.39 -20.04 -60.89
C ASN A 173 -6.60 -19.24 -61.45
N PRO A 174 -6.40 -18.05 -62.05
CA PRO A 174 -7.50 -17.25 -62.59
C PRO A 174 -8.01 -17.72 -63.97
N PHE A 175 -7.40 -18.73 -64.59
CA PHE A 175 -7.73 -19.17 -65.95
C PHE A 175 -8.13 -20.65 -66.05
N VAL A 176 -9.09 -21.07 -65.22
CA VAL A 176 -9.87 -22.30 -65.47
C VAL A 176 -11.28 -21.89 -65.85
#